data_AF-C3RUH9-F1
#
_entry.id   AF-C3RUH9-F1
#
_cell.length_a   1.000
_cell.length_b   1.000
_cell.length_c   1.000
_cell.angle_alpha   90.00
_cell.angle_beta   90.00
_cell.angle_gamma   90.00
#
_symmetry.space_group_name_H-M   'P 1'
#
loop_
_entity.id
_entity.type
_entity.pdbx_description
1 polymer ?
#
loop_
_entity_poly.entity_id
_entity_poly.type
_entity_poly.pdbx_seq_one_letter_code
_entity_poly.pdbx_strand_id
1 'polypeptide(L)'
;IRQRLLPMLDQAVTCWTRDLLPRLHQAGIRIRPYDELTGAERAWLTEYFLREVFPVLTPLVFDPGHPFPHISNLSINLAVKLLDPVEGAVH
;
A
#
# COMPACT_ATOMS: atom_id res chain seq x y z
N ILE A 1 -3.90 -14.18 22.99
CA ILE A 1 -3.47 -12.89 22.39
C ILE A 1 -4.41 -12.46 21.25
N ARG A 2 -4.59 -13.25 20.19
CA ARG A 2 -5.48 -12.93 19.04
C ARG A 2 -6.87 -12.43 19.41
N GLN A 3 -7.57 -13.12 20.31
CA GLN A 3 -8.92 -12.74 20.76
C GLN A 3 -9.00 -11.34 21.40
N ARG A 4 -7.90 -10.84 21.98
CA ARG A 4 -7.83 -9.47 22.54
C ARG A 4 -7.36 -8.45 21.51
N LEU A 5 -6.50 -8.86 20.57
CA LEU A 5 -5.97 -7.98 19.52
C LEU A 5 -7.05 -7.57 18.50
N LEU A 6 -7.87 -8.51 18.04
CA LEU A 6 -8.85 -8.23 16.98
C LEU A 6 -9.83 -7.10 17.36
N PRO A 7 -10.42 -7.07 18.56
CA PRO A 7 -11.24 -5.94 18.99
C PRO A 7 -10.48 -4.60 19.05
N MET A 8 -9.20 -4.62 19.45
CA MET A 8 -8.39 -3.40 19.51
C MET A 8 -8.09 -2.83 18.11
N LEU A 9 -7.83 -3.71 17.13
CA LEU A 9 -7.66 -3.31 15.74
C LEU A 9 -8.95 -2.71 15.17
N ASP A 10 -10.11 -3.31 15.48
CA ASP A 10 -11.41 -2.79 15.07
C ASP A 10 -11.68 -1.39 15.67
N GLN A 11 -11.36 -1.21 16.96
CA GLN A 11 -11.45 0.09 17.62
C GLN A 11 -10.51 1.13 16.97
N ALA A 12 -9.28 0.75 16.63
CA ALA A 12 -8.34 1.65 15.97
C ALA A 12 -8.84 2.07 14.57
N VAL A 13 -9.33 1.11 13.77
CA VAL A 13 -9.91 1.38 12.45
C VAL A 13 -11.16 2.25 12.56
N THR A 14 -12.02 2.00 13.55
CA THR A 14 -13.22 2.79 13.79
C THR A 14 -12.87 4.23 14.20
N CYS A 15 -11.90 4.41 15.11
CA CYS A 15 -11.41 5.73 15.49
C CYS A 15 -10.85 6.49 14.26
N TRP A 16 -10.01 5.82 13.47
CA TRP A 16 -9.45 6.40 12.25
C TRP A 16 -10.54 6.84 11.26
N THR A 17 -11.47 5.95 10.94
CA THR A 17 -12.44 6.16 9.85
C THR A 17 -13.64 7.01 10.26
N ARG A 18 -14.13 6.87 11.50
CA ARG A 18 -15.38 7.52 11.95
C ARG A 18 -15.16 8.76 12.82
N ASP A 19 -13.95 9.01 13.31
CA ASP A 19 -13.65 10.17 14.15
C ASP A 19 -12.54 11.04 13.54
N LEU A 20 -11.36 10.49 13.30
CA LEU A 20 -10.20 11.26 12.84
C LEU A 20 -10.35 11.78 11.41
N LEU A 21 -10.67 10.93 10.44
CA LEU A 21 -10.83 11.35 9.04
C LEU A 21 -11.89 12.46 8.86
N PRO A 22 -13.10 12.38 9.46
CA PRO A 22 -14.07 13.47 9.39
C PRO A 22 -13.57 14.79 10.00
N ARG A 23 -12.88 14.75 11.15
CA ARG A 23 -12.34 15.94 11.80
C ARG A 23 -11.21 16.58 10.99
N LEU A 24 -10.33 15.77 10.41
CA LEU A 24 -9.29 16.25 9.50
C LEU A 24 -9.92 16.96 8.30
N HIS A 25 -10.97 16.36 7.72
CA HIS A 25 -11.69 16.96 6.60
C HIS A 25 -12.34 18.30 6.96
N GLN A 26 -12.99 18.41 8.13
CA GLN A 26 -13.54 19.66 8.65
C GLN A 26 -12.46 20.73 8.89
N ALA A 27 -11.26 20.32 9.28
CA ALA A 27 -10.09 21.18 9.41
C ALA A 27 -9.42 21.52 8.06
N GLY A 28 -9.96 21.05 6.93
CA GLY A 28 -9.43 21.31 5.59
C GLY A 28 -8.33 20.34 5.14
N ILE A 29 -8.01 19.32 5.93
CA ILE A 29 -6.99 18.31 5.63
C ILE A 29 -7.66 17.09 5.01
N ARG A 30 -7.32 16.75 3.76
CA ARG A 30 -7.92 15.62 3.04
C ARG A 30 -6.89 14.55 2.74
N ILE A 31 -7.15 13.34 3.22
CA ILE A 31 -6.45 12.12 2.79
C ILE A 31 -7.31 11.51 1.69
N ARG A 32 -6.84 11.64 0.44
CA ARG A 32 -7.60 11.20 -0.74
C ARG A 32 -7.01 9.90 -1.29
N PRO A 33 -7.86 8.95 -1.70
CA PRO A 33 -7.40 7.82 -2.49
C PRO A 33 -6.98 8.29 -3.89
N TYR A 34 -6.13 7.51 -4.56
CA TYR A 34 -5.51 7.90 -5.83
C TYR A 34 -6.53 8.12 -6.96
N ASP A 35 -7.64 7.38 -6.94
CA ASP A 35 -8.74 7.46 -7.90
C ASP A 35 -9.56 8.75 -7.78
N GLU A 36 -9.56 9.43 -6.64
CA GLU A 36 -10.20 10.74 -6.45
C GLU A 36 -9.38 11.93 -6.97
N LEU A 37 -8.15 11.70 -7.41
CA LEU A 37 -7.25 12.76 -7.88
C LEU A 37 -7.56 13.19 -9.31
N THR A 38 -7.41 14.48 -9.57
CA THR A 38 -7.50 15.07 -10.91
C THR A 38 -6.34 14.60 -11.80
N GLY A 39 -6.48 14.74 -13.13
CA GLY A 39 -5.42 14.37 -14.07
C GLY A 39 -4.08 15.06 -13.80
N ALA A 40 -4.11 16.34 -13.42
CA ALA A 40 -2.90 17.09 -13.07
C ALA A 40 -2.23 16.58 -11.78
N GLU A 41 -3.02 16.27 -10.75
CA GLU A 41 -2.51 15.71 -9.49
C GLU A 41 -1.91 14.31 -9.69
N ARG A 42 -2.54 13.47 -10.52
CA ARG A 42 -2.01 12.16 -10.89
C ARG A 42 -0.71 12.26 -11.67
N ALA A 43 -0.63 13.17 -12.63
CA ALA A 43 0.61 13.42 -13.38
C ALA A 43 1.74 13.85 -12.45
N TRP A 44 1.46 14.78 -11.53
CA TRP A 44 2.43 15.21 -10.52
C TRP A 44 2.90 14.06 -9.61
N LEU A 45 1.97 13.22 -9.11
CA LEU A 45 2.31 12.05 -8.31
C LEU A 45 3.11 11.00 -9.10
N THR A 46 2.84 10.85 -10.40
CA THR A 46 3.58 9.93 -11.27
C THR A 46 5.02 10.37 -11.41
N GLU A 47 5.25 11.67 -11.66
CA GLU A 47 6.59 12.26 -11.69
C GLU A 47 7.31 12.09 -10.35
N TYR A 48 6.63 12.39 -9.24
CA TYR A 48 7.17 12.20 -7.89
C TYR A 48 7.54 10.73 -7.63
N PHE A 49 6.66 9.80 -8.00
CA PHE A 49 6.91 8.38 -7.85
C PHE A 49 8.16 7.95 -8.61
N LEU A 50 8.28 8.32 -9.89
CA LEU A 50 9.42 7.94 -10.73
C LEU A 50 10.74 8.54 -10.24
N ARG A 51 10.70 9.76 -9.70
CA ARG A 51 11.91 10.47 -9.26
C ARG A 51 12.35 10.10 -7.85
N GLU A 52 11.42 9.94 -6.92
CA GLU A 52 11.74 9.84 -5.48
C GLU A 52 11.49 8.43 -4.92
N VAL A 53 10.42 7.76 -5.36
CA VAL A 53 9.99 6.48 -4.76
C VAL A 53 10.59 5.30 -5.51
N PHE A 54 10.48 5.27 -6.84
CA PHE A 54 10.94 4.16 -7.67
C PHE A 54 12.43 3.84 -7.50
N PRO A 55 13.36 4.81 -7.43
CA PRO A 55 14.79 4.50 -7.32
C PRO A 55 15.18 3.79 -6.02
N VAL A 56 14.35 3.89 -4.98
CA VAL A 56 14.60 3.23 -3.69
C VAL A 56 13.82 1.92 -3.52
N LEU A 57 12.94 1.57 -4.46
CA LEU A 57 12.25 0.28 -4.45
C LEU A 57 13.21 -0.83 -4.88
N THR A 58 13.32 -1.88 -4.06
CA THR A 58 14.07 -3.09 -4.39
C THR A 58 13.08 -4.19 -4.76
N PRO A 59 12.83 -4.47 -6.05
CA PRO A 59 11.96 -5.56 -6.44
C PRO A 59 12.59 -6.90 -6.06
N LEU A 60 11.81 -7.76 -5.40
CA LEU A 60 12.21 -9.12 -5.01
C LEU A 60 11.28 -10.11 -5.72
N VAL A 61 11.83 -10.88 -6.66
CA VAL A 61 11.12 -11.97 -7.33
C VAL A 61 11.38 -13.26 -6.55
N PHE A 62 10.35 -14.06 -6.32
CA PHE A 62 10.50 -15.38 -5.72
C PHE A 62 9.57 -16.39 -6.40
N ASP A 63 10.11 -17.55 -6.75
CA ASP A 63 9.40 -18.67 -7.37
C ASP A 63 9.74 -19.98 -6.63
N PRO A 64 8.98 -21.07 -6.81
CA PRO A 64 9.19 -22.33 -6.08
C PRO A 64 10.60 -22.94 -6.24
N GLY A 65 11.35 -22.56 -7.28
CA GLY A 65 12.72 -23.02 -7.54
C GLY A 65 13.80 -22.31 -6.72
N HIS A 66 13.46 -21.22 -6.00
CA HIS A 66 14.41 -20.42 -5.24
C HIS A 66 13.94 -20.19 -3.79
N PRO A 67 14.87 -20.09 -2.81
CA PRO A 67 14.50 -19.82 -1.43
C PRO A 67 13.86 -18.44 -1.28
N PHE A 68 12.86 -18.34 -0.41
CA PHE A 68 12.16 -17.09 -0.14
C PHE A 68 13.16 -16.01 0.36
N PRO A 69 13.11 -14.78 -0.19
CA PRO A 69 14.07 -13.74 0.15
C PRO A 69 13.94 -13.31 1.62
N HIS A 70 15.05 -12.84 2.19
CA HIS A 70 15.01 -12.26 3.53
C HIS A 70 14.30 -10.91 3.50
N ILE A 71 13.29 -10.75 4.36
CA ILE A 71 12.53 -9.51 4.52
C ILE A 71 12.82 -8.93 5.91
N SER A 72 13.23 -7.67 5.95
CA SER A 72 13.48 -6.95 7.20
C SER A 72 12.24 -6.92 8.09
N ASN A 73 12.43 -7.15 9.38
CA ASN A 73 11.35 -6.98 10.35
C ASN A 73 10.87 -5.52 10.36
N LEU A 74 9.57 -5.31 10.58
CA LEU A 74 8.89 -4.02 10.62
C LEU A 74 8.94 -3.20 9.31
N SER A 75 9.40 -3.78 8.19
CA SER A 75 9.25 -3.14 6.89
C SER A 75 7.85 -3.36 6.31
N ILE A 76 7.40 -2.40 5.51
CA ILE A 76 6.20 -2.55 4.68
C ILE A 76 6.66 -3.13 3.35
N ASN A 77 6.05 -4.24 2.94
CA ASN A 77 6.36 -4.92 1.68
C ASN A 77 5.08 -5.07 0.87
N LEU A 78 5.18 -4.90 -0.44
CA LEU A 78 4.08 -5.08 -1.38
C LEU A 78 4.31 -6.38 -2.14
N ALA A 79 3.45 -7.38 -1.91
CA ALA A 79 3.42 -8.58 -2.74
C ALA A 79 2.59 -8.30 -4.00
N VAL A 80 3.21 -8.42 -5.16
CA VAL A 80 2.57 -8.23 -6.47
C VAL A 80 2.57 -9.55 -7.20
N LYS A 81 1.41 -9.96 -7.72
CA LYS A 81 1.28 -11.15 -8.56
C LYS A 81 1.28 -10.71 -10.01
N LEU A 82 2.17 -11.26 -10.82
CA LEU A 82 2.20 -11.03 -12.25
C LEU A 82 1.39 -12.14 -12.95
N LEU A 83 0.63 -11.74 -13.96
CA LEU A 83 -0.13 -12.66 -14.80
C LEU A 83 0.45 -12.54 -16.20
N ASP A 84 1.04 -13.62 -16.73
CA ASP A 84 1.45 -13.64 -18.13
C ASP A 84 0.19 -13.75 -19.01
N PRO A 85 -0.08 -12.77 -19.90
CA PRO A 85 -1.27 -12.76 -20.74
C PRO A 85 -1.27 -13.85 -21.83
N VAL A 86 -0.14 -14.52 -22.10
CA VAL A 86 0.01 -15.52 -23.17
C VAL A 86 -0.13 -16.95 -22.64
N GLU A 87 0.47 -17.27 -21.49
CA GLU A 87 0.50 -18.65 -20.98
C GLU A 87 -0.44 -18.93 -19.80
N GLY A 88 -1.02 -17.89 -19.16
CA GLY A 88 -1.84 -18.07 -17.96
C GLY A 88 -1.06 -18.64 -16.75
N ALA A 89 0.26 -18.78 -16.89
CA ALA A 89 1.16 -19.17 -15.82
C ALA A 89 1.33 -18.00 -14.85
N VAL A 90 1.27 -18.33 -13.55
CA VAL A 90 1.44 -17.37 -12.46
C VAL A 90 2.93 -17.31 -12.14
N HIS A 91 3.51 -16.12 -12.26
CA HIS A 91 4.87 -15.81 -11.83
C HIS A 91 4.85 -14.82 -10.67
#